data_AF-A0A2H6MWR3-F1
#
_entry.id   AF-A0A2H6MWR3-F1
#
_cell.length_a   1.000
_cell.length_b   1.000
_cell.length_c   1.000
_cell.angle_alpha   90.00
_cell.angle_beta   90.00
_cell.angle_gamma   90.00
#
_symmetry.space_group_name_H-M   'P 1'
#
loop_
_entity.id
_entity.type
_entity.pdbx_description
1 polymer ?
#
loop_
_entity_poly.entity_id
_entity_poly.type
_entity_poly.pdbx_seq_one_letter_code
_entity_poly.pdbx_strand_id
1 'polypeptide(L)'
;IPFKPEERNCSDLQELFYQAFQGGLSTGHLAITGNADPGHPEQWTRFFTQRCKLQDGHCMIPISLEIQVIWANMGLLSNPQAQVLGGRYYYLCRPLKSLGIYI
;
A
#
# COMPACT_ATOMS: atom_id res chain seq x y z
N ILE A 1 -17.10 -7.54 -15.22
CA ILE A 1 -16.19 -8.09 -16.25
C ILE A 1 -15.49 -9.28 -15.61
N PRO A 2 -15.59 -10.51 -16.14
CA PRO A 2 -14.91 -11.65 -15.53
C PRO A 2 -13.39 -11.51 -15.71
N PHE A 3 -12.66 -11.76 -14.63
CA PHE A 3 -11.21 -11.65 -14.55
C PHE A 3 -10.56 -12.87 -15.22
N LYS A 4 -9.82 -12.65 -16.32
CA LYS A 4 -9.03 -13.70 -17.01
C LYS A 4 -7.54 -13.48 -16.74
N PRO A 5 -6.86 -14.36 -15.97
CA PRO A 5 -5.44 -14.23 -15.63
C PRO A 5 -4.50 -14.41 -16.83
N GLU A 6 -4.97 -15.05 -17.90
CA GLU A 6 -4.16 -15.57 -19.01
C GLU A 6 -3.63 -14.49 -19.97
N GLU A 7 -4.20 -13.28 -19.94
CA GLU A 7 -3.92 -12.21 -20.91
C GLU A 7 -3.03 -11.07 -20.36
N ARG A 8 -2.63 -11.11 -19.08
CA ARG A 8 -1.90 -10.02 -18.42
C ARG A 8 -0.51 -10.42 -17.96
N ASN A 9 0.46 -9.51 -18.13
CA ASN A 9 1.79 -9.71 -17.57
C ASN A 9 1.73 -9.66 -16.03
N CYS A 10 2.70 -10.27 -15.34
CA CYS A 10 2.71 -10.32 -13.86
C CYS A 10 2.59 -8.93 -13.21
N SER A 11 3.20 -7.91 -13.82
CA SER A 11 3.15 -6.53 -13.34
C SER A 11 1.74 -5.95 -13.41
N ASP A 12 1.00 -6.17 -14.50
CA ASP A 12 -0.38 -5.71 -14.67
C ASP A 12 -1.30 -6.35 -13.63
N LEU A 13 -1.04 -7.62 -13.31
CA LEU A 13 -1.77 -8.32 -12.25
C LEU A 13 -1.47 -7.73 -10.88
N GLN A 14 -0.19 -7.51 -10.57
CA GLN A 14 0.21 -6.86 -9.32
C GLN A 14 -0.41 -5.47 -9.18
N GLU A 15 -0.40 -4.64 -10.23
CA GLU A 15 -1.01 -3.31 -10.20
C GLU A 15 -2.52 -3.36 -9.96
N LEU A 16 -3.23 -4.34 -10.53
CA LEU A 16 -4.66 -4.52 -10.27
C LEU A 16 -4.94 -4.79 -8.79
N PHE A 17 -4.15 -5.66 -8.14
CA PHE A 17 -4.29 -5.88 -6.70
C PHE A 17 -3.86 -4.66 -5.88
N TYR A 18 -2.79 -3.95 -6.24
CA TYR A 18 -2.41 -2.73 -5.54
C TYR A 18 -3.50 -1.67 -5.60
N GLN A 19 -4.14 -1.48 -6.77
CA GLN A 19 -5.28 -0.59 -6.91
C GLN A 19 -6.47 -1.04 -6.07
N ALA A 20 -6.74 -2.34 -6.00
CA ALA A 20 -7.81 -2.88 -5.16
C ALA A 20 -7.55 -2.62 -3.66
N PHE A 21 -6.31 -2.79 -3.18
CA PHE A 21 -5.96 -2.55 -1.77
C PHE A 21 -5.89 -1.07 -1.41
N GLN A 22 -5.38 -0.22 -2.31
CA GLN A 22 -5.17 1.21 -2.03
C GLN A 22 -6.40 2.07 -2.36
N GLY A 23 -7.35 1.51 -3.10
CA GLY A 23 -8.44 2.27 -3.73
C GLY A 23 -7.98 3.01 -4.99
N GLY A 24 -8.96 3.41 -5.82
CA GLY A 24 -8.70 4.04 -7.13
C GLY A 24 -8.11 5.46 -7.08
N LEU A 25 -8.05 6.08 -5.91
CA LEU A 25 -7.59 7.47 -5.71
C LEU A 25 -6.45 7.55 -4.68
N SER A 26 -5.57 6.55 -4.65
CA SER A 26 -4.43 6.61 -3.74
C SER A 26 -3.51 7.79 -4.09
N THR A 27 -3.36 8.73 -3.16
CA THR A 27 -2.47 9.89 -3.33
C THR A 27 -1.03 9.57 -2.94
N GLY A 28 -0.76 8.37 -2.43
CA GLY A 28 0.53 8.01 -1.82
C GLY A 28 0.82 8.77 -0.52
N HIS A 29 -0.17 9.46 0.04
CA HIS A 29 -0.06 10.25 1.25
C HIS A 29 -1.14 9.87 2.27
N LEU A 30 -0.82 10.01 3.55
CA LEU A 30 -1.71 9.83 4.69
C LEU A 30 -2.05 11.20 5.27
N ALA A 31 -3.32 11.49 5.44
CA ALA A 31 -3.75 12.63 6.24
C ALA A 31 -3.37 12.38 7.71
N ILE A 32 -2.63 13.30 8.31
CA ILE A 32 -2.22 13.20 9.72
C ILE A 32 -3.38 13.61 10.64
N THR A 33 -4.31 14.42 10.14
CA THR A 33 -5.50 14.88 10.85
C THR A 33 -6.77 14.53 10.07
N GLY A 34 -7.89 14.31 10.78
CA GLY A 34 -9.17 13.97 10.14
C GLY A 34 -9.76 15.08 9.27
N ASN A 35 -9.22 16.29 9.35
CA ASN A 35 -9.61 17.48 8.59
C ASN A 35 -8.48 17.99 7.69
N ALA A 36 -7.53 17.14 7.31
CA ALA A 36 -6.40 17.52 6.47
C ALA A 36 -6.88 18.04 5.11
N ASP A 37 -6.45 19.25 4.76
CA ASP A 37 -6.74 19.86 3.46
C ASP A 37 -5.72 19.34 2.42
N PRO A 38 -6.15 18.76 1.29
CA PRO A 38 -5.26 18.35 0.20
C PRO A 38 -4.37 19.48 -0.35
N GLY A 39 -4.77 20.75 -0.20
CA GLY A 39 -3.99 21.92 -0.58
C GLY A 39 -2.85 22.28 0.38
N HIS A 40 -2.74 21.60 1.52
CA HIS A 40 -1.80 21.88 2.62
C HIS A 40 -0.91 20.66 2.90
N PRO A 41 0.19 20.47 2.13
CA PRO A 41 1.03 19.27 2.19
C PRO A 41 1.58 18.92 3.58
N GLU A 42 1.75 19.90 4.46
CA GLU A 42 2.21 19.73 5.84
C GLU A 42 1.22 18.97 6.74
N GLN A 43 -0.05 18.87 6.33
CA GLN A 43 -1.09 18.08 7.01
C GLN A 43 -1.09 16.63 6.55
N TRP A 44 -0.21 16.28 5.61
CA TRP A 44 -0.07 14.98 5.01
C TRP A 44 1.34 14.46 5.22
N THR A 45 1.47 13.15 5.35
CA THR A 45 2.77 12.48 5.34
C THR A 45 2.81 11.41 4.26
N ARG A 46 4.00 11.09 3.79
CA ARG A 46 4.19 10.12 2.72
C ARG A 46 3.94 8.69 3.22
N PHE A 47 3.32 7.87 2.38
CA PHE A 47 3.33 6.43 2.56
C PHE A 47 4.60 5.81 1.98
N PHE A 48 5.28 4.99 2.79
CA PHE A 48 6.33 4.11 2.30
C PHE A 48 5.69 2.81 1.80
N THR A 49 5.96 2.44 0.56
CA THR A 49 5.35 1.26 -0.06
C THR A 49 6.42 0.22 -0.34
N GLN A 50 6.31 -0.96 0.30
CA GLN A 50 7.13 -2.11 -0.06
C GLN A 50 6.34 -3.06 -0.95
N ARG A 51 6.50 -2.90 -2.26
CA ARG A 51 5.86 -3.76 -3.26
C ARG A 51 6.45 -5.17 -3.27
N CYS A 52 5.67 -6.14 -3.74
CA CYS A 52 6.11 -7.49 -4.03
C CYS A 52 7.24 -7.47 -5.06
N LYS A 53 8.33 -8.17 -4.74
CA LYS A 53 9.45 -8.39 -5.64
C LYS A 53 9.28 -9.76 -6.32
N LEU A 54 9.82 -9.89 -7.53
CA LEU A 54 10.01 -11.20 -8.15
C LEU A 54 10.92 -12.04 -7.25
N GLN A 55 10.50 -13.28 -6.99
CA GLN A 55 11.28 -14.23 -6.21
C GLN A 55 11.40 -15.52 -7.03
N ASP A 56 12.63 -15.93 -7.32
CA ASP A 56 12.96 -17.17 -8.03
C ASP A 56 12.24 -17.35 -9.39
N GLY A 57 12.01 -16.26 -10.10
CA GLY A 57 11.29 -16.26 -11.39
C GLY A 57 9.79 -16.49 -11.29
N HIS A 58 9.23 -16.58 -10.08
CA HIS A 58 7.81 -16.76 -9.85
C HIS A 58 7.09 -15.41 -9.70
N CYS A 59 5.91 -15.29 -10.29
CA CYS A 59 5.04 -14.13 -10.11
C CYS A 59 4.48 -14.10 -8.69
N MET A 60 4.88 -13.10 -7.92
CA MET A 60 4.47 -12.87 -6.53
C MET A 60 3.33 -11.87 -6.49
N ILE A 61 2.17 -12.27 -5.99
CA ILE A 61 0.97 -11.44 -5.93
C ILE A 61 0.74 -10.97 -4.48
N PRO A 62 0.41 -9.68 -4.26
CA PRO A 62 -0.01 -9.21 -2.95
C PRO A 62 -1.38 -9.80 -2.61
N ILE A 63 -1.50 -10.44 -1.44
CA ILE A 63 -2.74 -11.10 -0.99
C ILE A 63 -3.38 -10.39 0.21
N SER A 64 -2.62 -9.55 0.89
CA SER A 64 -3.11 -8.67 1.94
C SER A 64 -2.27 -7.41 2.00
N LEU A 65 -2.86 -6.36 2.56
CA LEU A 65 -2.22 -5.09 2.87
C LEU A 65 -2.28 -4.88 4.39
N GLU A 66 -1.12 -4.73 5.02
CA GLU A 66 -0.97 -4.19 6.36
C GLU A 66 -0.59 -2.71 6.29
N ILE A 67 -1.33 -1.87 7.01
CA ILE A 67 -1.09 -0.43 7.09
C ILE A 67 -0.47 -0.14 8.44
N GLN A 68 0.79 0.29 8.44
CA GLN A 68 1.54 0.62 9.66
C GLN A 68 1.63 2.14 9.81
N VAL A 69 1.30 2.66 10.99
CA VAL A 69 1.56 4.07 11.34
C VAL A 69 2.96 4.15 11.94
N ILE A 70 3.80 5.02 11.39
CA ILE A 70 5.15 5.26 11.87
C ILE A 70 5.11 6.50 12.76
N TRP A 71 5.54 6.36 14.00
CA TRP A 71 5.63 7.47 14.95
C TRP A 71 7.03 7.55 15.57
N ALA A 72 7.37 8.74 16.05
CA ALA A 72 8.52 8.98 16.92
C ALA A 72 8.15 10.00 17.99
N ASN A 73 8.84 9.95 19.12
CA ASN A 73 8.65 10.93 20.19
C ASN A 73 9.33 12.25 19.80
N MET A 74 8.66 13.02 18.94
CA MET A 74 9.07 14.36 18.51
C MET A 74 7.96 15.36 18.85
N GLY A 75 8.35 16.55 19.29
CA GLY A 75 7.41 17.59 19.70
C GLY A 75 6.79 17.36 21.08
N LEU A 76 5.75 18.13 21.40
CA LEU A 76 5.05 18.04 22.69
C LEU A 76 3.95 16.97 22.63
N LEU A 77 3.81 16.17 23.69
CA LEU A 77 2.73 15.18 23.87
C LEU A 77 1.32 15.78 23.77
N SER A 78 1.18 17.09 24.03
CA SER A 78 -0.08 17.82 23.85
C SER A 78 -0.51 17.96 22.39
N ASN A 79 0.37 17.66 21.43
CA ASN A 79 0.07 17.58 20.00
C ASN A 79 0.48 16.19 19.45
N PRO A 80 -0.34 15.15 19.67
CA PRO A 80 -0.06 13.79 19.19
C PRO A 80 0.23 13.71 17.68
N GLN A 81 -0.33 14.62 16.89
CA GLN A 81 -0.13 14.69 15.45
C GLN A 81 1.32 14.95 15.06
N ALA A 82 2.05 15.72 15.89
CA ALA A 82 3.48 15.97 15.68
C ALA A 82 4.36 14.71 15.85
N GLN A 83 3.81 13.64 16.43
CA GLN A 83 4.51 12.38 16.65
C GLN A 83 4.37 11.41 15.48
N VAL A 84 3.41 11.63 14.55
CA VAL A 84 3.23 10.81 13.36
C VAL A 84 4.23 11.23 12.30
N LEU A 85 5.16 10.34 11.97
CA LEU A 85 6.17 10.58 10.94
C LEU A 85 5.71 10.13 9.55
N GLY A 86 4.80 9.16 9.47
CA GLY A 86 4.51 8.49 8.21
C GLY A 86 3.51 7.36 8.32
N GLY A 87 3.15 6.83 7.16
CA GLY A 87 2.50 5.54 7.02
C GLY A 87 3.36 4.57 6.22
N ARG A 88 3.15 3.27 6.37
CA ARG A 88 3.76 2.25 5.52
C ARG A 88 2.73 1.22 5.06
N TYR A 89 2.74 0.94 3.76
CA TYR A 89 2.06 -0.20 3.18
C TYR A 89 3.00 -1.39 3.12
N TYR A 90 2.64 -2.44 3.84
CA TYR A 90 3.35 -3.71 3.88
C TYR A 90 2.47 -4.80 3.27
N TYR A 91 2.88 -5.33 2.12
CA TYR A 91 2.11 -6.36 1.42
C TYR A 91 2.64 -7.75 1.77
N LEU A 92 1.73 -8.66 2.12
CA LEU A 92 2.04 -10.09 2.14
C LEU A 92 1.97 -10.61 0.71
N CYS A 93 3.11 -11.09 0.20
CA CYS A 93 3.23 -11.57 -1.16
C CYS A 93 3.28 -13.10 -1.19
N ARG A 94 2.51 -13.71 -2.09
CA ARG A 94 2.49 -15.16 -2.31
C ARG A 94 2.62 -15.49 -3.80
N PRO A 95 3.24 -16.64 -4.15
CA PRO A 95 3.33 -17.03 -5.55
C PRO A 95 1.92 -17.32 -6.09
N LEU A 96 1.63 -16.91 -7.33
CA LEU A 96 0.31 -17.05 -7.94
C LEU A 96 -0.24 -18.50 -7.85
N LYS A 97 0.62 -19.50 -8.09
CA LYS A 97 0.27 -20.93 -7.98
C LYS A 97 -0.26 -21.35 -6.60
N SER A 98 0.13 -20.65 -5.53
CA SER A 98 -0.33 -20.97 -4.17
C SER A 98 -1.75 -20.47 -3.87
N LEU A 99 -2.32 -19.62 -4.72
CA LEU A 99 -3.67 -19.09 -4.55
C LEU A 99 -4.75 -20.05 -5.05
N GLY A 100 -4.39 -21.26 -5.50
CA GLY A 100 -5.32 -22.20 -6.13
C GLY A 100 -5.91 -21.66 -7.44
N ILE A 101 -5.42 -20.52 -7.92
CA ILE A 101 -5.66 -20.00 -9.26
C ILE A 101 -4.77 -20.82 -10.18
N TYR A 102 -5.21 -22.05 -10.43
CA TYR A 102 -4.67 -22.86 -11.52
C TYR A 102 -5.04 -22.14 -12.81
N ILE A 103 -4.02 -21.69 -13.52
CA ILE A 103 -4.12 -21.36 -14.93
C ILE A 103 -4.02 -22.68 -15.68
#